data_AF-A0A7V4EJ93-F1
#
_entry.id   AF-A0A7V4EJ93-F1
#
_cell.length_a   1.000
_cell.length_b   1.000
_cell.length_c   1.000
_cell.angle_alpha   90.00
_cell.angle_beta   90.00
_cell.angle_gamma   90.00
#
_symmetry.space_group_name_H-M   'P 1'
#
loop_
_entity.id
_entity.type
_entity.pdbx_description
1 polymer ?
#
loop_
_entity_poly.entity_id
_entity_poly.type
_entity_poly.pdbx_seq_one_letter_code
_entity_poly.pdbx_strand_id
1 'polypeptide(L)'
;MGLRFARAPWILLVPALFLSLNPGACLARDLPAVPAVQRPVTLNLKPGTADMSRLLGRQVEVTGYYYGGSIPMIVDDMERVAVNLPLPPGCFVPITGPRPQGLKWGDRVKAQGILRRPGQGDHPLLAASAAVLQIERAEHLSVLRAAAIRGPAAALALTPSASIRRVARYTKEQLTPARKYAVLIAGGGSVDSNHIRYWNDLTVMYDILISYGYQPSDITVIYADGIPPDDSREGKRASDMPVHFMASRGNIRRLFDDLQRVVTPKDTVFIHINDHGGGCLTQRSGGLEPELYGGRIDDNDDELLDRICENSIGVDLNRDGDRVDCVRVDESISLWQSSPMYDDDFAAEVAKVSQCGTLILITTQCFSGGFLDDLTGPSRVLMSAASDVQISRARRPDLLYNEFPFWIMAALSGQKPDGSGSVNADADGDGRVSLGEAYNFAVGHDSTDETPCFEDNDARSFARGAIPAGTEGALGMKTYL
;
A
#
# COMPACT_ATOMS: atom_id res chain seq x y z
N MET A 1 -4.74 6.78 82.64
CA MET A 1 -4.23 7.50 83.83
C MET A 1 -3.17 6.60 84.47
N GLY A 2 -1.93 6.63 83.99
CA GLY A 2 -0.86 7.31 84.69
C GLY A 2 0.44 6.49 84.61
N LEU A 3 1.53 7.18 84.26
CA LEU A 3 2.94 6.89 84.54
C LEU A 3 3.73 5.87 83.69
N ARG A 4 4.56 6.47 82.82
CA ARG A 4 5.81 5.97 82.23
C ARG A 4 6.84 5.65 83.33
N PHE A 5 7.67 4.63 83.13
CA PHE A 5 9.07 4.64 83.56
C PHE A 5 9.97 3.84 82.61
N ALA A 6 11.18 4.38 82.45
CA ALA A 6 12.21 4.04 81.50
C ALA A 6 12.90 2.69 81.78
N ARG A 7 13.39 2.03 80.73
CA ARG A 7 14.39 0.96 80.83
C ARG A 7 15.75 1.50 80.37
N ALA A 8 16.72 1.47 81.29
CA ALA A 8 18.13 1.67 81.01
C ALA A 8 18.77 0.35 80.49
N PRO A 9 19.81 0.41 79.66
CA PRO A 9 20.41 -0.76 79.03
C PRO A 9 21.55 -1.35 79.86
N TRP A 10 21.71 -2.68 79.76
CA TRP A 10 22.83 -3.41 80.34
C TRP A 10 24.04 -3.33 79.41
N ILE A 11 25.16 -2.92 79.99
CA ILE A 11 26.50 -2.84 79.40
C ILE A 11 27.14 -4.23 79.47
N LEU A 12 27.57 -4.77 78.34
CA LEU A 12 28.50 -5.90 78.28
C LEU A 12 29.84 -5.40 77.72
N LEU A 13 30.84 -5.41 78.58
CA LEU A 13 32.25 -5.19 78.30
C LEU A 13 32.82 -6.36 77.50
N VAL A 14 33.51 -6.05 76.40
CA VAL A 14 34.50 -6.94 75.76
C VAL A 14 35.76 -6.09 75.46
N PRO A 15 36.98 -6.58 75.72
CA PRO A 15 38.15 -5.75 75.91
C PRO A 15 38.77 -5.23 74.60
N ALA A 16 39.34 -4.03 74.70
CA ALA A 16 40.13 -3.38 73.68
C ALA A 16 41.45 -4.13 73.42
N LEU A 17 41.70 -4.45 72.15
CA LEU A 17 43.06 -4.69 71.64
C LEU A 17 43.52 -3.42 70.92
N PHE A 18 44.53 -2.75 71.49
CA PHE A 18 45.25 -1.66 70.84
C PHE A 18 46.20 -2.25 69.79
N LEU A 19 46.01 -1.87 68.53
CA LEU A 19 47.02 -2.00 67.48
C LEU A 19 47.17 -0.65 66.76
N SER A 20 48.42 -0.20 66.77
CA SER A 20 49.04 1.01 66.22
C SER A 20 48.32 1.74 65.06
N LEU A 21 48.17 3.05 65.24
CA LEU A 21 47.87 4.04 64.20
C LEU A 21 49.01 4.10 63.16
N ASN A 22 48.66 3.92 61.89
CA ASN A 22 49.49 4.29 60.74
C ASN A 22 48.78 5.48 60.04
N PRO A 23 49.34 6.71 60.02
CA PRO A 23 48.67 7.85 59.43
C PRO A 23 49.00 7.91 57.95
N GLY A 24 48.19 7.27 57.11
CA GLY A 24 48.39 7.34 55.66
C GLY A 24 47.65 6.30 54.86
N ALA A 25 46.33 6.37 54.81
CA ALA A 25 45.53 5.84 53.71
C ALA A 25 44.11 6.40 53.80
N CYS A 26 43.83 7.47 53.07
CA CYS A 26 42.45 7.80 52.71
C CYS A 26 41.89 6.62 51.91
N LEU A 27 41.03 5.80 52.54
CA LEU A 27 40.16 4.90 51.82
C LEU A 27 39.12 5.75 51.10
N ALA A 28 39.41 6.07 49.84
CA ALA A 28 38.38 6.42 48.88
C ALA A 28 37.39 5.25 48.86
N ARG A 29 36.18 5.49 49.38
CA ARG A 29 35.06 4.59 49.12
C ARG A 29 34.85 4.59 47.62
N ASP A 30 35.10 3.47 46.97
CA ASP A 30 34.64 3.23 45.61
C ASP A 30 33.13 3.45 45.57
N LEU A 31 32.73 4.62 45.07
CA LEU A 31 31.38 4.84 44.59
C LEU A 31 31.11 3.76 43.55
N PRO A 32 29.92 3.10 43.54
CA PRO A 32 29.58 2.20 42.45
C PRO A 32 29.74 2.99 41.15
N ALA A 33 30.60 2.49 40.25
CA ALA A 33 30.82 3.10 38.96
C ALA A 33 29.46 3.39 38.34
N VAL A 34 29.20 4.66 38.04
CA VAL A 34 28.07 5.05 37.18
C VAL A 34 28.21 4.18 35.94
N PRO A 35 27.22 3.33 35.59
CA PRO A 35 27.33 2.52 34.39
C PRO A 35 27.66 3.47 33.25
N ALA A 36 28.80 3.24 32.60
CA ALA A 36 29.20 4.05 31.47
C ALA A 36 28.01 4.11 30.52
N VAL A 37 27.51 5.32 30.24
CA VAL A 37 26.42 5.52 29.27
C VAL A 37 26.91 4.91 27.97
N GLN A 38 26.45 3.70 27.68
CA GLN A 38 26.83 3.00 26.45
C GLN A 38 26.30 3.88 25.33
N ARG A 39 27.23 4.43 24.54
CA ARG A 39 26.86 5.24 23.38
C ARG A 39 25.96 4.37 22.48
N PRO A 40 24.83 4.91 21.99
CA PRO A 40 23.96 4.17 21.09
C PRO A 40 24.76 3.64 19.89
N VAL A 41 24.49 2.40 19.51
CA VAL A 41 25.09 1.82 18.29
C VAL A 41 24.34 2.38 17.09
N THR A 42 25.06 2.86 16.08
CA THR A 42 24.41 3.34 14.85
C THR A 42 23.73 2.18 14.11
N LEU A 43 22.42 2.30 13.89
CA LEU A 43 21.64 1.44 13.01
C LEU A 43 21.59 2.09 11.62
N ASN A 44 22.24 1.45 10.65
CA ASN A 44 22.20 1.89 9.25
C ASN A 44 21.11 1.10 8.51
N LEU A 45 20.11 1.81 8.01
CA LEU A 45 19.06 1.25 7.16
C LEU A 45 19.56 1.20 5.71
N LYS A 46 19.58 0.01 5.10
CA LYS A 46 19.88 -0.17 3.67
C LYS A 46 19.46 -1.57 3.18
N PRO A 47 19.31 -1.79 1.87
CA PRO A 47 19.01 -3.11 1.34
C PRO A 47 20.09 -4.12 1.74
N GLY A 48 19.67 -5.31 2.18
CA GLY A 48 20.59 -6.42 2.47
C GLY A 48 21.51 -6.21 3.69
N THR A 49 21.28 -5.21 4.55
CA THR A 49 22.05 -5.12 5.81
C THR A 49 21.84 -6.34 6.69
N ALA A 50 22.95 -6.93 7.14
CA ALA A 50 22.97 -8.03 8.08
C ALA A 50 22.25 -7.67 9.40
N ASP A 51 21.00 -8.11 9.45
CA ASP A 51 20.18 -8.48 10.59
C ASP A 51 20.13 -7.47 11.76
N MET A 52 19.06 -6.68 11.76
CA MET A 52 18.56 -6.00 12.97
C MET A 52 18.51 -6.95 14.18
N SER A 53 18.33 -8.25 13.93
CA SER A 53 18.44 -9.34 14.89
C SER A 53 19.72 -9.30 15.76
N ARG A 54 20.86 -8.86 15.21
CA ARG A 54 22.15 -8.76 15.95
C ARG A 54 22.20 -7.58 16.92
N LEU A 55 21.34 -6.59 16.72
CA LEU A 55 21.24 -5.39 17.53
C LEU A 55 20.06 -5.45 18.51
N LEU A 56 19.30 -6.54 18.53
CA LEU A 56 18.21 -6.74 19.49
C LEU A 56 18.73 -6.61 20.94
N GLY A 57 17.95 -5.90 21.75
CA GLY A 57 18.26 -5.56 23.14
C GLY A 57 19.25 -4.41 23.31
N ARG A 58 19.77 -3.80 22.24
CA ARG A 58 20.74 -2.70 22.32
C ARG A 58 20.07 -1.34 22.16
N GLN A 59 20.67 -0.33 22.81
CA GLN A 59 20.41 1.07 22.49
C GLN A 59 20.99 1.37 21.11
N VAL A 60 20.15 1.85 20.19
CA VAL A 60 20.54 2.22 18.84
C VAL A 60 20.20 3.67 18.53
N GLU A 61 20.91 4.21 17.55
CA GLU A 61 20.63 5.50 16.94
C GLU A 61 20.43 5.29 15.44
N VAL A 62 19.31 5.77 14.90
CA VAL A 62 18.97 5.68 13.47
C VAL A 62 18.67 7.06 12.93
N THR A 63 19.08 7.30 11.68
CA THR A 63 18.72 8.50 10.93
C THR A 63 18.05 8.07 9.63
N GLY A 64 16.95 8.71 9.29
CA GLY A 64 16.16 8.39 8.11
C GLY A 64 15.00 9.37 7.95
N TYR A 65 13.93 8.92 7.33
CA TYR A 65 12.70 9.69 7.15
C TYR A 65 11.57 9.05 7.95
N TYR A 66 10.80 9.87 8.67
CA TYR A 66 9.60 9.39 9.33
C TYR A 66 8.51 9.12 8.29
N TYR A 67 7.90 7.95 8.38
CA TYR A 67 6.76 7.55 7.58
C TYR A 67 5.70 6.98 8.51
N GLY A 68 4.50 7.57 8.51
CA GLY A 68 3.44 7.16 9.44
C GLY A 68 2.72 5.88 9.03
N GLY A 69 2.58 5.64 7.72
CA GLY A 69 2.09 4.39 7.11
C GLY A 69 0.88 3.71 7.78
N SER A 70 0.73 2.40 7.53
CA SER A 70 -0.12 1.54 8.39
C SER A 70 0.52 1.24 9.74
N ILE A 71 1.80 1.54 9.91
CA ILE A 71 2.52 1.58 11.18
C ILE A 71 3.59 2.68 11.08
N PRO A 72 3.82 3.44 12.15
CA PRO A 72 4.86 4.46 12.13
C PRO A 72 6.22 3.79 12.04
N MET A 73 7.09 4.31 11.18
CA MET A 73 8.42 3.77 10.94
C MET A 73 9.42 4.85 10.54
N ILE A 74 10.69 4.49 10.53
CA ILE A 74 11.77 5.26 9.93
C ILE A 74 12.27 4.48 8.71
N VAL A 75 12.28 5.11 7.55
CA VAL A 75 12.78 4.55 6.28
C VAL A 75 14.09 5.23 5.86
N ASP A 76 14.95 4.52 5.14
CA ASP A 76 16.21 5.08 4.60
C ASP A 76 15.95 6.13 3.50
N ASP A 77 15.00 5.85 2.61
CA ASP A 77 14.65 6.67 1.46
C ASP A 77 13.13 6.71 1.24
N MET A 78 12.58 7.92 1.08
CA MET A 78 11.17 8.15 0.80
C MET A 78 10.74 7.69 -0.59
N GLU A 79 11.67 7.47 -1.52
CA GLU A 79 11.35 6.87 -2.82
C GLU A 79 10.77 5.46 -2.69
N ARG A 80 11.20 4.69 -1.67
CA ARG A 80 10.74 3.30 -1.48
C ARG A 80 9.27 3.19 -1.14
N VAL A 81 8.74 4.18 -0.42
CA VAL A 81 7.32 4.23 -0.06
C VAL A 81 6.48 4.92 -1.15
N ALA A 82 7.11 5.43 -2.20
CA ALA A 82 6.46 6.10 -3.32
C ALA A 82 6.24 5.18 -4.53
N VAL A 83 6.72 3.95 -4.48
CA VAL A 83 6.53 2.93 -5.53
C VAL A 83 5.63 1.81 -5.00
N ASN A 84 4.86 1.16 -5.87
CA ASN A 84 4.00 0.03 -5.50
C ASN A 84 4.76 -1.30 -5.50
N LEU A 85 5.94 -1.33 -4.88
CA LEU A 85 6.71 -2.54 -4.57
C LEU A 85 6.79 -2.73 -3.05
N PRO A 86 6.77 -3.97 -2.53
CA PRO A 86 6.92 -4.20 -1.09
C PRO A 86 8.24 -3.62 -0.58
N LEU A 87 8.26 -3.10 0.64
CA LEU A 87 9.48 -2.51 1.20
C LEU A 87 10.59 -3.57 1.37
N PRO A 88 11.80 -3.34 0.82
CA PRO A 88 12.89 -4.28 0.98
C PRO A 88 13.32 -4.42 2.46
N PRO A 89 13.60 -5.65 2.94
CA PRO A 89 14.10 -5.86 4.29
C PRO A 89 15.38 -5.08 4.58
N GLY A 90 15.46 -4.49 5.78
CA GLY A 90 16.62 -3.72 6.24
C GLY A 90 16.60 -2.24 5.88
N CYS A 91 15.67 -1.78 5.03
CA CYS A 91 15.53 -0.38 4.64
C CYS A 91 14.66 0.45 5.58
N PHE A 92 13.97 -0.19 6.53
CA PHE A 92 13.04 0.47 7.44
C PHE A 92 13.10 -0.15 8.83
N VAL A 93 12.65 0.60 9.83
CA VAL A 93 12.41 0.10 11.19
C VAL A 93 11.10 0.68 11.73
N PRO A 94 10.11 -0.17 12.09
CA PRO A 94 8.93 0.28 12.81
C PRO A 94 9.29 0.94 14.14
N ILE A 95 8.56 1.97 14.54
CA ILE A 95 8.78 2.67 15.81
C ILE A 95 7.59 2.49 16.74
N THR A 96 7.85 2.40 18.04
CA THR A 96 6.82 2.36 19.09
C THR A 96 7.14 3.36 20.19
N GLY A 97 6.15 3.73 21.00
CA GLY A 97 6.31 4.70 22.10
C GLY A 97 5.96 6.15 21.74
N PRO A 98 6.26 7.11 22.64
CA PRO A 98 5.92 8.51 22.47
C PRO A 98 6.67 9.16 21.29
N ARG A 99 6.01 10.11 20.65
CA ARG A 99 6.52 10.89 19.50
C ARG A 99 6.39 12.38 19.79
N PRO A 100 7.29 13.22 19.27
CA PRO A 100 7.17 14.67 19.40
C PRO A 100 5.92 15.17 18.67
N GLN A 101 5.31 16.23 19.20
CA GLN A 101 4.15 16.86 18.58
C GLN A 101 4.54 17.49 17.23
N GLY A 102 3.69 17.33 16.23
CA GLY A 102 3.89 17.95 14.92
C GLY A 102 4.90 17.24 14.01
N LEU A 103 5.33 16.02 14.37
CA LEU A 103 6.04 15.10 13.47
C LEU A 103 5.15 14.77 12.26
N LYS A 104 5.72 14.81 11.05
CA LYS A 104 4.98 14.61 9.80
C LYS A 104 5.71 13.68 8.84
N TRP A 105 4.94 13.04 7.97
CA TRP A 105 5.47 12.25 6.86
C TRP A 105 6.57 12.97 6.09
N GLY A 106 7.65 12.25 5.83
CA GLY A 106 8.81 12.75 5.10
C GLY A 106 9.76 13.62 5.91
N ASP A 107 9.46 13.91 7.19
CA ASP A 107 10.42 14.58 8.08
C ASP A 107 11.71 13.77 8.13
N ARG A 108 12.85 14.39 7.87
CA ARG A 108 14.14 13.75 8.10
C ARG A 108 14.38 13.76 9.60
N VAL A 109 14.51 12.59 10.21
CA VAL A 109 14.56 12.41 11.65
C VAL A 109 15.82 11.71 12.10
N LYS A 110 16.17 11.95 13.35
CA LYS A 110 17.13 11.17 14.12
C LYS A 110 16.44 10.61 15.35
N ALA A 111 16.47 9.30 15.50
CA ALA A 111 15.82 8.61 16.62
C ALA A 111 16.83 7.78 17.41
N GLN A 112 16.66 7.76 18.73
CA GLN A 112 17.36 6.87 19.65
C GLN A 112 16.33 6.01 20.39
N GLY A 113 16.66 4.73 20.58
CA GLY A 113 15.75 3.82 21.27
C GLY A 113 16.35 2.44 21.44
N ILE A 114 15.58 1.55 22.06
CA ILE A 114 15.96 0.14 22.22
C ILE A 114 15.38 -0.64 21.06
N LEU A 115 16.24 -1.32 20.31
CA LEU A 115 15.79 -2.23 19.26
C LEU A 115 15.36 -3.55 19.91
N ARG A 116 14.12 -3.99 19.73
CA ARG A 116 13.60 -5.20 20.35
C ARG A 116 12.65 -5.96 19.43
N ARG A 117 12.28 -7.18 19.81
CA ARG A 117 11.18 -7.88 19.15
C ARG A 117 9.84 -7.21 19.51
N PRO A 118 8.86 -7.23 18.61
CA PRO A 118 7.47 -6.90 18.94
C PRO A 118 6.98 -7.69 20.15
N GLY A 119 6.15 -7.08 20.99
CA GLY A 119 5.69 -7.68 22.24
C GLY A 119 4.34 -7.14 22.69
N GLN A 120 3.96 -7.52 23.92
CA GLN A 120 2.67 -7.15 24.50
C GLN A 120 2.55 -5.62 24.63
N GLY A 121 1.47 -5.05 24.08
CA GLY A 121 1.22 -3.60 24.05
C GLY A 121 1.63 -2.91 22.76
N ASP A 122 2.35 -3.59 21.86
CA ASP A 122 2.53 -3.11 20.49
C ASP A 122 1.26 -3.34 19.66
N HIS A 123 1.16 -2.60 18.56
CA HIS A 123 0.07 -2.80 17.60
C HIS A 123 0.06 -4.27 17.11
N PRO A 124 -1.09 -4.97 17.09
CA PRO A 124 -1.15 -6.39 16.74
C PRO A 124 -0.49 -6.73 15.39
N LEU A 125 -0.60 -5.81 14.42
CA LEU A 125 0.01 -6.00 13.10
C LEU A 125 1.54 -6.11 13.12
N LEU A 126 2.23 -5.63 14.15
CA LEU A 126 3.69 -5.71 14.27
C LEU A 126 4.20 -7.12 14.61
N ALA A 127 3.33 -8.09 14.91
CA ALA A 127 3.74 -9.42 15.37
C ALA A 127 4.69 -10.14 14.40
N ALA A 128 4.58 -9.88 13.09
CA ALA A 128 5.42 -10.45 12.05
C ALA A 128 6.73 -9.67 11.79
N SER A 129 6.87 -8.44 12.30
CA SER A 129 8.05 -7.61 12.06
C SER A 129 9.28 -8.15 12.79
N ALA A 130 10.44 -8.13 12.12
CA ALA A 130 11.68 -8.68 12.67
C ALA A 130 12.16 -7.95 13.93
N ALA A 131 11.97 -6.63 13.98
CA ALA A 131 12.30 -5.77 15.10
C ALA A 131 11.45 -4.50 15.10
N VAL A 132 11.35 -3.85 16.26
CA VAL A 132 10.78 -2.52 16.45
C VAL A 132 11.76 -1.67 17.25
N LEU A 133 11.84 -0.38 16.92
CA LEU A 133 12.57 0.61 17.70
C LEU A 133 11.63 1.21 18.74
N GLN A 134 11.80 0.80 20.00
CA GLN A 134 11.07 1.41 21.11
C GLN A 134 11.70 2.75 21.47
N ILE A 135 10.97 3.83 21.21
CA ILE A 135 11.28 5.17 21.68
C ILE A 135 10.78 5.28 23.12
N GLU A 136 11.65 5.64 24.05
CA GLU A 136 11.29 5.70 25.48
C GLU A 136 10.69 7.06 25.85
N ARG A 137 11.15 8.13 25.18
CA ARG A 137 10.71 9.51 25.42
C ARG A 137 10.63 10.28 24.11
N ALA A 138 9.68 11.21 23.99
CA ALA A 138 9.45 11.95 22.75
C ALA A 138 10.70 12.71 22.26
N GLU A 139 11.55 13.17 23.17
CA GLU A 139 12.79 13.92 22.85
C GLU A 139 13.87 13.03 22.22
N HIS A 140 13.73 11.71 22.31
CA HIS A 140 14.63 10.77 21.64
C HIS A 140 14.35 10.64 20.15
N LEU A 141 13.28 11.25 19.64
CA LEU A 141 13.02 11.42 18.22
C LEU A 141 13.05 12.91 17.90
N SER A 142 13.99 13.32 17.05
CA SER A 142 14.21 14.72 16.68
C SER A 142 14.06 14.91 15.18
N VAL A 143 13.37 15.98 14.78
CA VAL A 143 13.26 16.40 13.38
C VAL A 143 14.51 17.18 13.00
N LEU A 144 15.31 16.62 12.09
CA LEU A 144 16.48 17.26 11.51
C LEU A 144 16.11 18.22 10.38
N ARG A 145 15.08 17.88 9.61
CA ARG A 145 14.53 18.69 8.52
C ARG A 145 13.05 18.39 8.35
N ALA A 146 12.21 19.42 8.40
CA ALA A 146 10.78 19.27 8.19
C ALA A 146 10.43 19.00 6.71
N ALA A 147 9.41 18.19 6.47
CA ALA A 147 8.81 18.00 5.16
C ALA A 147 7.89 19.16 4.78
N ALA A 148 7.73 19.38 3.47
CA ALA A 148 6.83 20.40 2.92
C ALA A 148 5.37 19.92 2.75
N ILE A 149 5.05 18.70 3.19
CA ILE A 149 3.78 18.02 2.90
C ILE A 149 2.63 18.59 3.75
N ARG A 150 1.48 18.85 3.11
CA ARG A 150 0.21 19.20 3.78
C ARG A 150 -0.64 17.93 3.94
N GLY A 151 -1.34 17.80 5.06
CA GLY A 151 -2.16 16.63 5.40
C GLY A 151 -3.42 16.48 4.54
N PRO A 152 -4.17 15.37 4.71
CA PRO A 152 -5.30 15.02 3.85
C PRO A 152 -6.43 16.05 3.92
N ALA A 153 -7.12 16.26 2.80
CA ALA A 153 -8.37 17.03 2.76
C ALA A 153 -9.57 16.20 3.23
N ALA A 154 -10.67 16.90 3.53
CA ALA A 154 -11.94 16.29 3.92
C ALA A 154 -12.52 15.38 2.82
N ALA A 155 -13.40 14.46 3.22
CA ALA A 155 -14.13 13.57 2.30
C ALA A 155 -14.81 14.34 1.17
N LEU A 156 -14.84 13.75 -0.03
CA LEU A 156 -15.52 14.33 -1.18
C LEU A 156 -17.02 14.36 -0.92
N ALA A 157 -17.61 15.55 -0.88
CA ALA A 157 -19.06 15.72 -0.81
C ALA A 157 -19.66 15.51 -2.21
N LEU A 158 -19.74 14.25 -2.65
CA LEU A 158 -20.39 13.89 -3.90
C LEU A 158 -21.91 13.85 -3.70
N THR A 159 -22.63 14.67 -4.46
CA THR A 159 -24.10 14.60 -4.52
C THR A 159 -24.51 13.47 -5.47
N PRO A 160 -25.40 12.55 -5.06
CA PRO A 160 -25.92 11.51 -5.95
C PRO A 160 -26.54 12.11 -7.22
N SER A 161 -26.29 11.48 -8.37
CA SER A 161 -26.95 11.88 -9.61
C SER A 161 -28.45 11.57 -9.54
N ALA A 162 -29.30 12.59 -9.78
CA ALA A 162 -30.75 12.44 -9.72
C ALA A 162 -31.28 11.89 -11.06
N SER A 163 -31.55 10.59 -11.12
CA SER A 163 -32.16 9.96 -12.31
C SER A 163 -33.22 8.91 -11.94
N ILE A 164 -34.49 9.31 -11.82
CA ILE A 164 -35.63 8.37 -11.81
C ILE A 164 -36.69 8.87 -12.78
N ARG A 165 -36.96 8.13 -13.86
CA ARG A 165 -38.27 8.16 -14.54
C ARG A 165 -38.76 6.79 -15.02
N ARG A 166 -39.99 6.53 -14.56
CA ARG A 166 -41.09 5.65 -15.00
C ARG A 166 -40.83 4.61 -16.09
N VAL A 167 -41.21 3.37 -15.75
CA VAL A 167 -41.46 2.31 -16.72
C VAL A 167 -42.85 1.71 -16.48
N ALA A 168 -43.72 1.83 -17.49
CA ALA A 168 -44.92 1.02 -17.64
C ALA A 168 -44.85 0.39 -19.03
N ARG A 169 -45.03 -0.95 -19.09
CA ARG A 169 -45.12 -1.85 -20.27
C ARG A 169 -43.90 -2.76 -20.55
N TYR A 170 -43.42 -3.53 -19.58
CA TYR A 170 -42.43 -4.58 -19.83
C TYR A 170 -42.78 -5.89 -19.10
N THR A 171 -42.25 -7.01 -19.61
CA THR A 171 -42.40 -8.37 -19.03
C THR A 171 -41.53 -8.57 -17.80
N LYS A 172 -41.77 -9.58 -16.96
CA LYS A 172 -41.07 -9.79 -15.68
C LYS A 172 -39.54 -9.88 -15.83
N GLU A 173 -39.04 -10.54 -16.88
CA GLU A 173 -37.61 -10.62 -17.20
C GLU A 173 -37.05 -9.28 -17.73
N GLN A 174 -37.88 -8.44 -18.35
CA GLN A 174 -37.53 -7.09 -18.80
C GLN A 174 -37.70 -6.01 -17.71
N LEU A 175 -38.31 -6.38 -16.57
CA LEU A 175 -38.56 -5.52 -15.42
C LEU A 175 -37.54 -5.70 -14.30
N THR A 176 -36.70 -6.74 -14.32
CA THR A 176 -35.50 -6.79 -13.48
C THR A 176 -34.47 -5.82 -14.05
N PRO A 177 -34.19 -4.69 -13.38
CA PRO A 177 -33.19 -3.74 -13.85
C PRO A 177 -31.81 -4.40 -13.87
N ALA A 178 -30.99 -4.01 -14.85
CA ALA A 178 -29.56 -4.32 -14.84
C ALA A 178 -28.96 -3.89 -13.50
N ARG A 179 -28.24 -4.81 -12.85
CA ARG A 179 -27.54 -4.54 -11.60
C ARG A 179 -26.10 -4.13 -11.88
N LYS A 180 -25.54 -3.38 -10.94
CA LYS A 180 -24.15 -2.97 -10.96
C LYS A 180 -23.46 -3.58 -9.74
N TYR A 181 -22.56 -4.51 -9.98
CA TYR A 181 -21.74 -5.17 -8.96
C TYR A 181 -20.35 -4.56 -8.97
N ALA A 182 -19.74 -4.39 -7.80
CA ALA A 182 -18.36 -3.93 -7.72
C ALA A 182 -17.52 -4.76 -6.76
N VAL A 183 -16.23 -4.84 -7.10
CA VAL A 183 -15.19 -5.55 -6.37
C VAL A 183 -14.04 -4.57 -6.16
N LEU A 184 -13.76 -4.24 -4.91
CA LEU A 184 -12.68 -3.35 -4.51
C LEU A 184 -11.64 -4.16 -3.74
N ILE A 185 -10.42 -4.27 -4.25
CA ILE A 185 -9.37 -5.11 -3.67
C ILE A 185 -8.13 -4.28 -3.38
N ALA A 186 -7.67 -4.34 -2.13
CA ALA A 186 -6.31 -3.98 -1.77
C ALA A 186 -5.61 -5.04 -0.94
N GLY A 187 -4.44 -5.46 -1.42
CA GLY A 187 -3.63 -6.55 -0.89
C GLY A 187 -3.05 -6.33 0.49
N GLY A 188 -2.62 -5.10 0.77
CA GLY A 188 -1.84 -4.66 1.91
C GLY A 188 -0.40 -5.19 1.97
N GLY A 189 -0.06 -6.27 1.26
CA GLY A 189 1.26 -6.93 1.26
C GLY A 189 1.73 -7.43 2.64
N SER A 190 2.18 -6.51 3.48
CA SER A 190 2.54 -6.77 4.88
C SER A 190 2.22 -5.56 5.74
N VAL A 191 2.32 -5.68 7.07
CA VAL A 191 2.11 -4.53 7.96
C VAL A 191 2.98 -3.33 7.59
N ASP A 192 4.23 -3.58 7.22
CA ASP A 192 5.22 -2.53 6.95
C ASP A 192 5.07 -1.95 5.53
N SER A 193 4.43 -2.69 4.63
CA SER A 193 4.22 -2.27 3.24
C SER A 193 2.78 -1.78 2.99
N ASN A 194 1.83 -2.00 3.88
CA ASN A 194 0.48 -1.50 3.70
C ASN A 194 0.45 0.04 3.78
N HIS A 195 0.41 0.72 2.65
CA HIS A 195 0.41 2.17 2.59
C HIS A 195 -1.02 2.73 2.68
N ILE A 196 -1.22 3.86 3.38
CA ILE A 196 -2.58 4.44 3.55
C ILE A 196 -3.24 4.78 2.21
N ARG A 197 -2.45 5.01 1.16
CA ARG A 197 -2.95 5.34 -0.17
C ARG A 197 -3.86 4.28 -0.75
N TYR A 198 -3.62 3.00 -0.44
CA TYR A 198 -4.47 1.89 -0.90
C TYR A 198 -5.88 1.99 -0.32
N TRP A 199 -5.97 2.26 0.98
CA TRP A 199 -7.24 2.56 1.65
C TRP A 199 -7.90 3.80 1.04
N ASN A 200 -7.15 4.90 0.90
CA ASN A 200 -7.69 6.15 0.39
C ASN A 200 -8.26 6.00 -1.03
N ASP A 201 -7.54 5.33 -1.93
CA ASP A 201 -7.99 5.07 -3.29
C ASP A 201 -9.27 4.22 -3.32
N LEU A 202 -9.34 3.14 -2.53
CA LEU A 202 -10.56 2.32 -2.45
C LEU A 202 -11.75 3.14 -1.94
N THR A 203 -11.56 3.97 -0.91
CA THR A 203 -12.67 4.76 -0.37
C THR A 203 -13.17 5.84 -1.32
N VAL A 204 -12.28 6.44 -2.12
CA VAL A 204 -12.68 7.40 -3.16
C VAL A 204 -13.46 6.69 -4.26
N MET A 205 -12.96 5.53 -4.72
CA MET A 205 -13.66 4.75 -5.74
C MET A 205 -15.02 4.26 -5.23
N TYR A 206 -15.12 3.82 -3.98
CA TYR A 206 -16.38 3.46 -3.35
C TYR A 206 -17.40 4.61 -3.40
N ASP A 207 -17.02 5.82 -2.97
CA ASP A 207 -17.92 6.98 -2.99
C ASP A 207 -18.37 7.34 -4.41
N ILE A 208 -17.47 7.22 -5.38
CA ILE A 208 -17.79 7.40 -6.81
C ILE A 208 -18.82 6.34 -7.24
N LEU A 209 -18.58 5.06 -7.00
CA LEU A 209 -19.51 3.99 -7.39
C LEU A 209 -20.90 4.20 -6.78
N ILE A 210 -20.99 4.60 -5.51
CA ILE A 210 -22.26 4.96 -4.88
C ILE A 210 -22.94 6.13 -5.62
N SER A 211 -22.19 7.17 -5.99
CA SER A 211 -22.74 8.32 -6.75
C SER A 211 -23.24 7.95 -8.16
N TYR A 212 -22.69 6.88 -8.74
CA TYR A 212 -23.08 6.28 -10.02
C TYR A 212 -24.14 5.16 -9.89
N GLY A 213 -24.71 4.98 -8.71
CA GLY A 213 -25.89 4.13 -8.47
C GLY A 213 -25.59 2.68 -8.12
N TYR A 214 -24.33 2.32 -7.86
CA TYR A 214 -24.01 1.02 -7.27
C TYR A 214 -24.63 0.95 -5.86
N GLN A 215 -25.24 -0.19 -5.53
CA GLN A 215 -25.80 -0.39 -4.20
C GLN A 215 -24.69 -0.83 -3.25
N PRO A 216 -24.60 -0.30 -2.01
CA PRO A 216 -23.60 -0.75 -1.04
C PRO A 216 -23.57 -2.27 -0.84
N SER A 217 -24.73 -2.94 -0.90
CA SER A 217 -24.86 -4.39 -0.77
C SER A 217 -24.30 -5.19 -1.96
N ASP A 218 -24.05 -4.53 -3.09
CA ASP A 218 -23.51 -5.10 -4.32
C ASP A 218 -22.04 -4.71 -4.53
N ILE A 219 -21.42 -4.02 -3.57
CA ILE A 219 -19.99 -3.70 -3.55
C ILE A 219 -19.31 -4.59 -2.50
N THR A 220 -18.45 -5.49 -2.93
CA THR A 220 -17.62 -6.29 -2.02
C THR A 220 -16.22 -5.71 -1.93
N VAL A 221 -15.72 -5.57 -0.71
CA VAL A 221 -14.43 -4.95 -0.41
C VAL A 221 -13.52 -5.96 0.28
N ILE A 222 -12.36 -6.22 -0.32
CA ILE A 222 -11.29 -7.04 0.20
C ILE A 222 -10.13 -6.11 0.53
N TYR A 223 -9.73 -6.03 1.80
CA TYR A 223 -8.69 -5.09 2.23
C TYR A 223 -7.75 -5.75 3.24
N ALA A 224 -6.47 -5.86 2.90
CA ALA A 224 -5.38 -6.22 3.81
C ALA A 224 -5.74 -7.36 4.80
N ASP A 225 -5.72 -7.09 6.10
CA ASP A 225 -6.06 -8.04 7.17
C ASP A 225 -7.57 -8.23 7.40
N GLY A 226 -8.41 -7.57 6.62
CA GLY A 226 -9.87 -7.57 6.74
C GLY A 226 -10.38 -6.51 7.71
N ILE A 227 -9.54 -5.57 8.15
CA ILE A 227 -9.90 -4.56 9.14
C ILE A 227 -9.58 -3.15 8.59
N PRO A 228 -10.52 -2.19 8.67
CA PRO A 228 -10.23 -0.80 8.33
C PRO A 228 -9.05 -0.25 9.16
N PRO A 229 -8.18 0.61 8.59
CA PRO A 229 -7.15 1.29 9.36
C PRO A 229 -7.77 2.12 10.50
N ASP A 230 -7.04 2.30 11.61
CA ASP A 230 -7.49 3.13 12.73
C ASP A 230 -7.72 4.60 12.31
N ASP A 231 -8.74 5.28 12.86
CA ASP A 231 -9.06 6.68 12.52
C ASP A 231 -7.99 7.69 12.91
N SER A 232 -7.14 7.37 13.87
CA SER A 232 -6.00 8.22 14.28
C SER A 232 -4.83 8.12 13.30
N ARG A 233 -4.95 7.36 12.20
CA ARG A 233 -3.87 7.17 11.24
C ARG A 233 -3.64 8.43 10.43
N GLU A 234 -2.40 8.89 10.45
CA GLU A 234 -1.96 10.03 9.66
C GLU A 234 -2.22 9.76 8.17
N GLY A 235 -2.81 10.73 7.47
CA GLY A 235 -3.12 10.60 6.05
C GLY A 235 -4.37 9.78 5.71
N LYS A 236 -5.02 9.14 6.69
CA LYS A 236 -6.23 8.36 6.44
C LYS A 236 -7.39 9.28 6.00
N ARG A 237 -8.02 8.90 4.90
CA ARG A 237 -9.32 9.42 4.49
C ARG A 237 -10.43 8.72 5.29
N ALA A 238 -11.27 9.51 5.95
CA ALA A 238 -12.45 9.01 6.64
C ALA A 238 -13.46 8.45 5.62
N SER A 239 -14.06 7.31 5.93
CA SER A 239 -15.04 6.65 5.07
C SER A 239 -15.86 5.63 5.86
N ASP A 240 -17.12 5.46 5.45
CA ASP A 240 -18.02 4.40 5.93
C ASP A 240 -17.95 3.13 5.06
N MET A 241 -16.98 3.05 4.14
CA MET A 241 -16.78 1.88 3.28
C MET A 241 -16.60 0.61 4.15
N PRO A 242 -17.46 -0.41 4.01
CA PRO A 242 -17.30 -1.66 4.75
C PRO A 242 -16.08 -2.44 4.23
N VAL A 243 -15.42 -3.19 5.10
CA VAL A 243 -14.46 -4.23 4.72
C VAL A 243 -15.11 -5.59 4.97
N HIS A 244 -15.17 -6.42 3.93
CA HIS A 244 -15.87 -7.70 3.99
C HIS A 244 -14.93 -8.86 4.27
N PHE A 245 -13.74 -8.84 3.65
CA PHE A 245 -12.79 -9.94 3.75
C PHE A 245 -11.34 -9.44 3.84
N MET A 246 -10.49 -10.27 4.46
CA MET A 246 -9.05 -10.13 4.33
C MET A 246 -8.58 -10.50 2.92
N ALA A 247 -7.53 -9.83 2.43
CA ALA A 247 -6.91 -10.06 1.14
C ALA A 247 -6.16 -11.40 1.11
N SER A 248 -6.86 -12.42 0.62
CA SER A 248 -6.33 -13.77 0.44
C SER A 248 -6.93 -14.41 -0.81
N ARG A 249 -6.18 -15.32 -1.45
CA ARG A 249 -6.64 -16.09 -2.61
C ARG A 249 -7.99 -16.77 -2.35
N GLY A 250 -8.16 -17.34 -1.15
CA GLY A 250 -9.40 -18.01 -0.76
C GLY A 250 -10.62 -17.09 -0.70
N ASN A 251 -10.46 -15.85 -0.22
CA ASN A 251 -11.56 -14.89 -0.16
C ASN A 251 -11.86 -14.25 -1.52
N ILE A 252 -10.83 -14.01 -2.35
CA ILE A 252 -11.02 -13.58 -3.74
C ILE A 252 -11.82 -14.65 -4.49
N ARG A 253 -11.41 -15.91 -4.37
CA ARG A 253 -12.14 -17.05 -4.95
C ARG A 253 -13.58 -17.12 -4.50
N ARG A 254 -13.81 -17.03 -3.18
CA ARG A 254 -15.15 -17.03 -2.61
C ARG A 254 -16.02 -15.91 -3.17
N LEU A 255 -15.47 -14.70 -3.30
CA LEU A 255 -16.17 -13.56 -3.85
C LEU A 255 -16.62 -13.83 -5.29
N PHE A 256 -15.73 -14.32 -6.16
CA PHE A 256 -16.10 -14.61 -7.55
C PHE A 256 -17.03 -15.83 -7.68
N ASP A 257 -16.90 -16.83 -6.80
CA ASP A 257 -17.87 -17.93 -6.69
C ASP A 257 -19.27 -17.43 -6.28
N ASP A 258 -19.35 -16.40 -5.43
CA ASP A 258 -20.61 -15.79 -5.02
C ASP A 258 -21.20 -14.92 -6.16
N LEU A 259 -20.38 -14.12 -6.85
CA LEU A 259 -20.82 -13.33 -8.01
C LEU A 259 -21.29 -14.21 -9.17
N GLN A 260 -20.61 -15.32 -9.46
CA GLN A 260 -20.99 -16.25 -10.53
C GLN A 260 -22.45 -16.72 -10.43
N ARG A 261 -22.98 -16.83 -9.21
CA ARG A 261 -24.35 -17.30 -8.97
C ARG A 261 -25.43 -16.24 -9.22
N VAL A 262 -25.05 -14.97 -9.26
CA VAL A 262 -26.01 -13.85 -9.29
C VAL A 262 -25.85 -12.94 -10.50
N VAL A 263 -24.64 -12.84 -11.07
CA VAL A 263 -24.34 -12.02 -12.24
C VAL A 263 -25.01 -12.62 -13.49
N THR A 264 -25.63 -11.75 -14.28
CA THR A 264 -26.31 -12.08 -15.53
C THR A 264 -25.76 -11.25 -16.69
N PRO A 265 -26.08 -11.60 -17.96
CA PRO A 265 -25.68 -10.83 -19.14
C PRO A 265 -26.21 -9.41 -19.26
N LYS A 266 -27.04 -8.96 -18.32
CA LYS A 266 -27.52 -7.57 -18.27
C LYS A 266 -26.68 -6.70 -17.33
N ASP A 267 -25.89 -7.33 -16.47
CA ASP A 267 -25.26 -6.65 -15.34
C ASP A 267 -23.89 -6.10 -15.72
N THR A 268 -23.48 -5.07 -14.99
CA THR A 268 -22.12 -4.52 -15.04
C THR A 268 -21.33 -5.04 -13.84
N VAL A 269 -20.11 -5.49 -14.07
CA VAL A 269 -19.15 -5.82 -13.00
C VAL A 269 -17.98 -4.84 -13.08
N PHE A 270 -17.80 -4.07 -12.02
CA PHE A 270 -16.66 -3.17 -11.85
C PHE A 270 -15.62 -3.80 -10.92
N ILE A 271 -14.36 -3.76 -11.28
CA ILE A 271 -13.25 -4.29 -10.50
C ILE A 271 -12.19 -3.20 -10.37
N HIS A 272 -11.84 -2.81 -9.15
CA HIS A 272 -10.67 -1.98 -8.89
C HIS A 272 -9.73 -2.71 -7.97
N ILE A 273 -8.51 -2.85 -8.44
CA ILE A 273 -7.42 -3.50 -7.75
C ILE A 273 -6.31 -2.46 -7.54
N ASN A 274 -5.88 -2.28 -6.29
CA ASN A 274 -4.68 -1.53 -5.98
C ASN A 274 -3.89 -2.23 -4.87
N ASP A 275 -2.57 -2.26 -4.97
CA ASP A 275 -1.66 -2.60 -3.88
C ASP A 275 -0.22 -2.51 -4.42
N HIS A 276 0.68 -3.31 -3.86
CA HIS A 276 1.93 -3.70 -4.49
C HIS A 276 1.75 -4.77 -5.55
N GLY A 277 2.64 -4.77 -6.53
CA GLY A 277 2.67 -5.75 -7.62
C GLY A 277 4.06 -6.29 -7.86
N GLY A 278 4.12 -7.41 -8.58
CA GLY A 278 5.36 -7.99 -9.04
C GLY A 278 5.35 -8.25 -10.55
N GLY A 279 6.53 -8.26 -11.14
CA GLY A 279 6.78 -8.36 -12.58
C GLY A 279 8.26 -8.10 -12.88
N CYS A 280 8.59 -7.71 -14.10
CA CYS A 280 9.98 -7.44 -14.50
C CYS A 280 10.21 -6.00 -14.96
N LEU A 281 11.11 -5.30 -14.29
CA LEU A 281 11.50 -3.95 -14.68
C LEU A 281 12.56 -4.02 -15.79
N THR A 282 12.30 -3.42 -16.95
CA THR A 282 13.24 -3.46 -18.10
C THR A 282 14.11 -2.22 -18.22
N GLN A 283 13.74 -1.12 -17.56
CA GLN A 283 14.50 0.13 -17.56
C GLN A 283 14.66 0.64 -16.13
N ARG A 284 15.81 1.24 -15.85
CA ARG A 284 16.07 1.82 -14.55
C ARG A 284 15.00 2.88 -14.21
N SER A 285 14.39 2.75 -13.05
CA SER A 285 13.40 3.70 -12.54
C SER A 285 13.82 4.16 -11.14
N GLY A 286 14.21 5.43 -11.03
CA GLY A 286 14.80 5.97 -9.80
C GLY A 286 16.03 5.17 -9.33
N GLY A 287 15.90 4.57 -8.15
CA GLY A 287 16.94 3.73 -7.52
C GLY A 287 16.83 2.23 -7.82
N LEU A 288 15.84 1.80 -8.62
CA LEU A 288 15.62 0.41 -9.00
C LEU A 288 16.32 0.13 -10.33
N GLU A 289 17.08 -0.96 -10.37
CA GLU A 289 17.77 -1.42 -11.57
C GLU A 289 16.87 -2.41 -12.33
N PRO A 290 17.08 -2.63 -13.63
CA PRO A 290 16.36 -3.68 -14.34
C PRO A 290 16.60 -5.05 -13.67
N GLU A 291 15.51 -5.73 -13.29
CA GLU A 291 15.50 -7.08 -12.71
C GLU A 291 14.05 -7.58 -12.50
N LEU A 292 13.92 -8.84 -12.08
CA LEU A 292 12.66 -9.44 -11.66
C LEU A 292 12.30 -9.00 -10.22
N TYR A 293 11.16 -8.32 -10.08
CA TYR A 293 10.63 -7.83 -8.82
C TYR A 293 9.35 -8.57 -8.47
N GLY A 294 9.43 -9.72 -7.81
CA GLY A 294 8.24 -10.45 -7.33
C GLY A 294 7.36 -11.08 -8.42
N GLY A 295 7.66 -10.89 -9.71
CA GLY A 295 7.13 -11.68 -10.81
C GLY A 295 7.71 -13.09 -10.84
N ARG A 296 7.18 -13.95 -11.72
CA ARG A 296 7.62 -15.34 -11.92
C ARG A 296 7.99 -15.52 -13.39
N ILE A 297 9.04 -16.27 -13.70
CA ILE A 297 9.30 -16.66 -15.09
C ILE A 297 8.18 -17.61 -15.52
N ASP A 298 7.49 -17.28 -16.59
CA ASP A 298 6.43 -18.11 -17.15
C ASP A 298 7.05 -19.31 -17.89
N ASP A 299 6.71 -20.50 -17.40
CA ASP A 299 7.15 -21.79 -17.95
C ASP A 299 6.09 -22.42 -18.87
N ASN A 300 4.93 -21.76 -19.04
CA ASN A 300 3.70 -22.33 -19.58
C ASN A 300 3.25 -21.69 -20.93
N ASP A 301 3.87 -20.57 -21.33
CA ASP A 301 3.78 -19.92 -22.65
C ASP A 301 2.39 -19.35 -22.98
N ASP A 302 1.61 -18.98 -21.95
CA ASP A 302 0.34 -18.25 -22.07
C ASP A 302 0.53 -16.73 -22.18
N GLU A 303 1.67 -16.21 -21.75
CA GLU A 303 2.00 -14.78 -21.74
C GLU A 303 2.40 -14.22 -23.12
N LEU A 304 1.46 -14.10 -24.07
CA LEU A 304 1.77 -13.86 -25.48
C LEU A 304 2.51 -12.56 -25.79
N LEU A 305 2.28 -11.45 -25.05
CA LEU A 305 2.89 -10.15 -25.36
C LEU A 305 4.09 -9.79 -24.46
N ASP A 306 4.33 -10.53 -23.37
CA ASP A 306 5.26 -10.14 -22.30
C ASP A 306 6.64 -10.80 -22.43
N ARG A 307 7.14 -10.84 -23.67
CA ARG A 307 8.45 -11.40 -24.00
C ARG A 307 9.58 -10.42 -23.69
N ILE A 308 10.41 -10.76 -22.70
CA ILE A 308 11.57 -9.98 -22.26
C ILE A 308 12.85 -10.70 -22.63
N CYS A 309 13.73 -10.01 -23.37
CA CYS A 309 15.04 -10.55 -23.72
C CYS A 309 16.12 -10.08 -22.75
N GLU A 310 16.82 -11.00 -22.11
CA GLU A 310 17.90 -10.76 -21.17
C GLU A 310 19.01 -9.91 -21.76
N ASN A 311 19.32 -10.10 -23.04
CA ASN A 311 20.35 -9.34 -23.74
C ASN A 311 19.99 -7.85 -23.90
N SER A 312 18.71 -7.49 -23.84
CA SER A 312 18.24 -6.12 -24.02
C SER A 312 18.34 -5.31 -22.72
N ILE A 313 18.30 -6.00 -21.58
CA ILE A 313 18.39 -5.39 -20.23
C ILE A 313 19.71 -5.70 -19.52
N GLY A 314 20.48 -6.69 -20.00
CA GLY A 314 21.78 -7.09 -19.45
C GLY A 314 21.70 -7.89 -18.14
N VAL A 315 20.59 -8.59 -17.90
CA VAL A 315 20.28 -9.32 -16.66
C VAL A 315 20.03 -10.79 -16.97
N ASP A 316 20.58 -11.68 -16.14
CA ASP A 316 20.30 -13.12 -16.14
C ASP A 316 19.02 -13.35 -15.32
N LEU A 317 17.88 -13.40 -16.01
CA LEU A 317 16.54 -13.46 -15.41
C LEU A 317 16.20 -14.88 -14.95
N ASN A 318 16.53 -15.89 -15.75
CA ASN A 318 16.26 -17.30 -15.45
C ASN A 318 17.34 -17.96 -14.55
N ARG A 319 18.48 -17.29 -14.34
CA ARG A 319 19.61 -17.72 -13.52
C ARG A 319 20.31 -18.96 -14.05
N ASP A 320 20.34 -19.14 -15.36
CA ASP A 320 21.03 -20.26 -16.01
C ASP A 320 22.53 -20.01 -16.24
N GLY A 321 22.98 -18.78 -16.01
CA GLY A 321 24.37 -18.36 -16.09
C GLY A 321 24.75 -17.67 -17.39
N ASP A 322 23.81 -17.47 -18.32
CA ASP A 322 23.97 -16.56 -19.46
C ASP A 322 22.99 -15.37 -19.41
N ARG A 323 22.90 -14.62 -20.52
CA ARG A 323 22.09 -13.39 -20.64
C ARG A 323 21.56 -13.23 -22.05
N VAL A 324 21.31 -14.33 -22.75
CA VAL A 324 20.93 -14.30 -24.17
C VAL A 324 19.53 -14.81 -24.42
N ASP A 325 18.86 -15.31 -23.38
CA ASP A 325 17.52 -15.84 -23.49
C ASP A 325 16.47 -14.72 -23.60
N CYS A 326 15.30 -15.12 -24.09
CA CYS A 326 14.11 -14.32 -23.91
C CYS A 326 13.08 -15.16 -23.16
N VAL A 327 12.64 -14.62 -22.04
CA VAL A 327 11.68 -15.22 -21.11
C VAL A 327 10.36 -14.48 -21.18
N ARG A 328 9.33 -15.08 -20.61
CA ARG A 328 8.07 -14.43 -20.29
C ARG A 328 7.95 -14.34 -18.78
N VAL A 329 7.15 -13.40 -18.29
CA VAL A 329 7.04 -13.13 -16.85
C VAL A 329 5.56 -13.04 -16.50
N ASP A 330 5.13 -13.79 -15.50
CA ASP A 330 3.83 -13.61 -14.87
C ASP A 330 3.91 -12.45 -13.88
N GLU A 331 2.99 -11.50 -14.03
CA GLU A 331 2.79 -10.43 -13.09
C GLU A 331 1.96 -10.89 -11.90
N SER A 332 2.05 -10.14 -10.81
CA SER A 332 1.32 -10.50 -9.61
C SER A 332 0.83 -9.31 -8.82
N ILE A 333 -0.19 -9.56 -8.01
CA ILE A 333 -0.63 -8.68 -6.95
C ILE A 333 -0.26 -9.26 -5.59
N SER A 334 0.30 -8.41 -4.74
CA SER A 334 0.55 -8.74 -3.34
C SER A 334 -0.76 -8.99 -2.59
N LEU A 335 -0.76 -9.98 -1.73
CA LEU A 335 -1.87 -10.27 -0.81
C LEU A 335 -1.38 -10.15 0.63
N TRP A 336 -2.30 -10.19 1.59
CA TRP A 336 -1.97 -9.92 2.99
C TRP A 336 -1.16 -11.06 3.59
N GLN A 337 0.12 -10.79 3.89
CA GLN A 337 1.05 -11.69 4.57
C GLN A 337 1.03 -13.12 4.00
N SER A 338 0.86 -13.23 2.69
CA SER A 338 0.72 -14.50 1.98
C SER A 338 1.42 -14.41 0.63
N SER A 339 1.54 -15.55 -0.05
CA SER A 339 2.02 -15.56 -1.43
C SER A 339 1.15 -14.65 -2.30
N PRO A 340 1.75 -13.95 -3.26
CA PRO A 340 0.99 -13.12 -4.18
C PRO A 340 0.04 -13.97 -5.03
N MET A 341 -0.88 -13.31 -5.71
CA MET A 341 -1.76 -13.91 -6.71
C MET A 341 -1.27 -13.44 -8.08
N TYR A 342 -0.96 -14.40 -8.94
CA TYR A 342 -0.55 -14.12 -10.31
C TYR A 342 -1.78 -13.73 -11.16
N ASP A 343 -1.54 -13.02 -12.24
CA ASP A 343 -2.50 -12.67 -13.29
C ASP A 343 -3.31 -13.87 -13.79
N ASP A 344 -2.67 -15.01 -14.10
CA ASP A 344 -3.34 -16.24 -14.56
C ASP A 344 -4.44 -16.72 -13.59
N ASP A 345 -4.05 -16.82 -12.31
CA ASP A 345 -4.87 -17.19 -11.19
C ASP A 345 -6.01 -16.17 -11.02
N PHE A 346 -5.72 -14.88 -11.20
CA PHE A 346 -6.70 -13.81 -11.05
C PHE A 346 -7.70 -13.78 -12.20
N ALA A 347 -7.24 -13.93 -13.44
CA ALA A 347 -8.05 -14.02 -14.63
C ALA A 347 -8.97 -15.24 -14.60
N ALA A 348 -8.51 -16.38 -14.08
CA ALA A 348 -9.35 -17.55 -13.84
C ALA A 348 -10.51 -17.27 -12.87
N GLU A 349 -10.29 -16.42 -11.86
CA GLU A 349 -11.35 -15.96 -10.95
C GLU A 349 -12.31 -14.97 -11.63
N VAL A 350 -11.79 -14.00 -12.39
CA VAL A 350 -12.60 -13.03 -13.18
C VAL A 350 -13.42 -13.74 -14.27
N ALA A 351 -12.90 -14.81 -14.86
CA ALA A 351 -13.61 -15.60 -15.89
C ALA A 351 -14.95 -16.16 -15.38
N LYS A 352 -15.13 -16.31 -14.07
CA LYS A 352 -16.39 -16.77 -13.46
C LYS A 352 -17.55 -15.79 -13.64
N VAL A 353 -17.26 -14.51 -13.92
CA VAL A 353 -18.24 -13.47 -14.22
C VAL A 353 -18.22 -13.02 -15.68
N SER A 354 -17.55 -13.77 -16.57
CA SER A 354 -17.45 -13.47 -18.01
C SER A 354 -18.80 -13.35 -18.74
N GLN A 355 -19.86 -13.88 -18.14
CA GLN A 355 -21.24 -13.76 -18.63
C GLN A 355 -21.86 -12.37 -18.40
N CYS A 356 -21.22 -11.44 -17.68
CA CYS A 356 -21.76 -10.10 -17.47
C CYS A 356 -21.90 -9.32 -18.79
N GLY A 357 -22.80 -8.34 -18.84
CA GLY A 357 -22.98 -7.51 -20.03
C GLY A 357 -21.83 -6.54 -20.26
N THR A 358 -21.16 -6.08 -19.19
CA THR A 358 -19.97 -5.22 -19.28
C THR A 358 -19.08 -5.46 -18.08
N LEU A 359 -17.78 -5.65 -18.32
CA LEU A 359 -16.77 -5.69 -17.27
C LEU A 359 -15.89 -4.44 -17.37
N ILE A 360 -15.68 -3.77 -16.25
CA ILE A 360 -14.79 -2.60 -16.15
C ILE A 360 -13.72 -2.96 -15.13
N LEU A 361 -12.44 -2.83 -15.50
CA LEU A 361 -11.33 -3.13 -14.62
C LEU A 361 -10.32 -1.98 -14.57
N ILE A 362 -9.93 -1.61 -13.36
CA ILE A 362 -8.80 -0.72 -13.09
C ILE A 362 -7.79 -1.48 -12.23
N THR A 363 -6.57 -1.64 -12.73
CA THR A 363 -5.45 -2.27 -12.03
C THR A 363 -4.34 -1.24 -11.79
N THR A 364 -3.79 -1.19 -10.58
CA THR A 364 -2.97 -0.05 -10.12
C THR A 364 -1.54 -0.45 -9.77
N GLN A 365 -1.32 -1.69 -9.38
CA GLN A 365 -0.04 -2.15 -8.85
C GLN A 365 1.11 -2.01 -9.86
N CYS A 366 2.36 -2.13 -9.40
CA CYS A 366 3.50 -2.20 -10.32
C CYS A 366 3.27 -3.34 -11.32
N PHE A 367 3.68 -3.14 -12.58
CA PHE A 367 3.51 -4.09 -13.67
C PHE A 367 2.04 -4.40 -13.99
N SER A 368 1.11 -3.52 -13.61
CA SER A 368 -0.33 -3.74 -13.78
C SER A 368 -0.79 -3.91 -15.24
N GLY A 369 0.05 -3.61 -16.22
CA GLY A 369 -0.23 -3.83 -17.65
C GLY A 369 -0.25 -5.30 -18.06
N GLY A 370 0.57 -6.16 -17.44
CA GLY A 370 0.65 -7.59 -17.80
C GLY A 370 -0.66 -8.33 -17.53
N PHE A 371 -1.36 -7.92 -16.45
CA PHE A 371 -2.71 -8.38 -16.16
C PHE A 371 -3.72 -8.18 -17.30
N LEU A 372 -3.50 -7.25 -18.23
CA LEU A 372 -4.48 -6.94 -19.28
C LEU A 372 -4.58 -8.05 -20.33
N ASP A 373 -3.49 -8.79 -20.58
CA ASP A 373 -3.45 -9.83 -21.59
C ASP A 373 -4.33 -11.01 -21.22
N ASP A 374 -4.23 -11.49 -19.98
CA ASP A 374 -5.10 -12.55 -19.46
C ASP A 374 -6.54 -12.11 -19.24
N LEU A 375 -6.75 -10.82 -18.98
CA LEU A 375 -8.06 -10.26 -18.70
C LEU A 375 -8.77 -9.73 -19.94
N THR A 376 -8.15 -9.73 -21.12
CA THR A 376 -8.78 -9.31 -22.37
C THR A 376 -10.03 -10.15 -22.69
N GLY A 377 -11.01 -9.54 -23.32
CA GLY A 377 -12.23 -10.24 -23.71
C GLY A 377 -13.34 -9.31 -24.20
N PRO A 378 -14.39 -9.89 -24.80
CA PRO A 378 -15.49 -9.09 -25.36
C PRO A 378 -16.21 -8.33 -24.26
N SER A 379 -16.66 -7.10 -24.58
CA SER A 379 -17.41 -6.25 -23.66
C SER A 379 -16.67 -5.93 -22.34
N ARG A 380 -15.34 -5.82 -22.41
CA ARG A 380 -14.48 -5.39 -21.31
C ARG A 380 -13.84 -4.05 -21.62
N VAL A 381 -13.69 -3.23 -20.58
CA VAL A 381 -12.86 -2.01 -20.60
C VAL A 381 -11.83 -2.16 -19.49
N LEU A 382 -10.57 -2.30 -19.86
CA LEU A 382 -9.47 -2.61 -18.95
C LEU A 382 -8.45 -1.46 -18.95
N MET A 383 -8.00 -1.08 -17.77
CA MET A 383 -7.09 0.03 -17.57
C MET A 383 -6.03 -0.33 -16.54
N SER A 384 -4.77 -0.05 -16.83
CA SER A 384 -3.66 -0.21 -15.89
C SER A 384 -2.96 1.12 -15.59
N ALA A 385 -2.38 1.23 -14.40
CA ALA A 385 -1.57 2.39 -14.01
C ALA A 385 -0.17 2.38 -14.65
N ALA A 386 0.37 1.20 -14.92
CA ALA A 386 1.69 1.04 -15.54
C ALA A 386 1.64 0.00 -16.65
N SER A 387 2.68 -0.05 -17.48
CA SER A 387 2.88 -1.14 -18.42
C SER A 387 3.33 -2.40 -17.70
N ASP A 388 3.29 -3.52 -18.42
CA ASP A 388 3.85 -4.84 -18.11
C ASP A 388 5.29 -4.78 -17.55
N VAL A 389 6.08 -3.79 -17.99
CA VAL A 389 7.51 -3.70 -17.64
C VAL A 389 7.90 -2.47 -16.81
N GLN A 390 6.92 -1.77 -16.23
CA GLN A 390 7.13 -0.56 -15.45
C GLN A 390 6.50 -0.65 -14.05
N ILE A 391 7.11 0.08 -13.12
CA ILE A 391 6.52 0.29 -11.79
C ILE A 391 5.39 1.32 -11.86
N SER A 392 4.47 1.26 -10.91
CA SER A 392 3.51 2.35 -10.66
C SER A 392 3.81 3.07 -9.35
N ARG A 393 3.24 4.28 -9.19
CA ARG A 393 3.66 5.23 -8.17
C ARG A 393 2.55 5.83 -7.35
N ALA A 394 2.97 6.24 -6.16
CA ALA A 394 2.22 7.16 -5.31
C ALA A 394 2.34 8.59 -5.83
N ARG A 395 1.23 9.33 -5.70
CA ARG A 395 1.17 10.75 -6.01
C ARG A 395 2.01 11.57 -5.03
N ARG A 396 2.87 12.42 -5.57
CA ARG A 396 3.68 13.37 -4.78
C ARG A 396 2.96 14.72 -4.63
N PRO A 397 3.28 15.51 -3.58
CA PRO A 397 4.29 15.24 -2.57
C PRO A 397 3.80 14.42 -1.37
N ASP A 398 2.49 14.27 -1.18
CA ASP A 398 1.91 13.75 0.07
C ASP A 398 1.85 12.22 0.19
N LEU A 399 1.94 11.50 -0.94
CA LEU A 399 1.89 10.04 -1.01
C LEU A 399 0.59 9.44 -0.47
N LEU A 400 -0.49 10.23 -0.46
CA LEU A 400 -1.80 9.85 0.10
C LEU A 400 -2.69 9.11 -0.89
N TYR A 401 -2.33 9.11 -2.17
CA TYR A 401 -3.06 8.47 -3.27
C TYR A 401 -2.05 7.87 -4.25
N ASN A 402 -2.46 6.91 -5.09
CA ASN A 402 -1.67 6.53 -6.26
C ASN A 402 -1.85 7.54 -7.40
N GLU A 403 -0.84 7.73 -8.26
CA GLU A 403 -0.82 8.78 -9.28
C GLU A 403 -1.92 8.56 -10.33
N PHE A 404 -1.89 7.46 -11.07
CA PHE A 404 -2.91 7.17 -12.07
C PHE A 404 -4.34 7.08 -11.50
N PRO A 405 -4.62 6.33 -10.40
CA PRO A 405 -5.95 6.30 -9.80
C PRO A 405 -6.44 7.67 -9.34
N PHE A 406 -5.56 8.53 -8.82
CA PHE A 406 -5.94 9.88 -8.42
C PHE A 406 -6.57 10.65 -9.58
N TRP A 407 -5.95 10.58 -10.77
CA TRP A 407 -6.42 11.33 -11.92
C TRP A 407 -7.64 10.70 -12.60
N ILE A 408 -7.73 9.38 -12.68
CA ILE A 408 -8.93 8.74 -13.25
C ILE A 408 -10.15 8.94 -12.34
N MET A 409 -9.98 8.84 -11.01
CA MET A 409 -11.06 9.14 -10.05
C MET A 409 -11.42 10.62 -10.06
N ALA A 410 -10.46 11.52 -10.28
CA ALA A 410 -10.75 12.93 -10.49
C ALA A 410 -11.62 13.16 -11.73
N ALA A 411 -11.26 12.53 -12.85
CA ALA A 411 -12.02 12.61 -14.10
C ALA A 411 -13.46 12.09 -13.93
N LEU A 412 -13.63 10.91 -13.33
CA LEU A 412 -14.93 10.27 -13.13
C LEU A 412 -15.84 11.03 -12.17
N SER A 413 -15.29 11.70 -11.16
CA SER A 413 -16.07 12.45 -10.16
C SER A 413 -16.23 13.95 -10.48
N GLY A 414 -15.40 14.47 -11.38
CA GLY A 414 -15.24 15.91 -11.59
C GLY A 414 -14.55 16.63 -10.42
N GLN A 415 -14.00 15.92 -9.42
CA GLN A 415 -13.36 16.49 -8.24
C GLN A 415 -12.06 15.76 -7.90
N LYS A 416 -10.99 16.52 -7.64
CA LYS A 416 -9.72 15.91 -7.22
C LYS A 416 -9.86 15.24 -5.84
N PRO A 417 -9.40 13.98 -5.67
CA PRO A 417 -9.51 13.23 -4.41
C PRO A 417 -8.94 13.95 -3.17
N ASP A 418 -7.93 14.80 -3.37
CA ASP A 418 -7.32 15.62 -2.32
C ASP A 418 -8.09 16.92 -2.01
N GLY A 419 -9.31 17.09 -2.53
CA GLY A 419 -10.15 18.27 -2.32
C GLY A 419 -9.57 19.56 -2.90
N SER A 420 -8.49 19.51 -3.69
CA SER A 420 -7.81 20.70 -4.22
C SER A 420 -8.52 21.39 -5.39
N GLY A 421 -9.72 20.92 -5.76
CA GLY A 421 -10.58 21.56 -6.75
C GLY A 421 -11.27 20.58 -7.69
N SER A 422 -12.09 21.12 -8.59
CA SER A 422 -12.78 20.37 -9.65
C SER A 422 -11.90 20.16 -10.88
N VAL A 423 -12.27 19.19 -11.71
CA VAL A 423 -11.72 18.94 -13.05
C VAL A 423 -12.85 18.79 -14.07
N ASN A 424 -12.54 18.92 -15.35
CA ASN A 424 -13.46 18.59 -16.43
C ASN A 424 -12.77 17.61 -17.40
N ALA A 425 -13.31 16.40 -17.52
CA ALA A 425 -12.81 15.36 -18.40
C ALA A 425 -13.75 15.06 -19.58
N ASP A 426 -14.88 15.75 -19.70
CA ASP A 426 -15.79 15.67 -20.85
C ASP A 426 -15.12 16.34 -22.06
N ALA A 427 -14.46 15.53 -22.88
CA ALA A 427 -13.60 15.97 -23.96
C ALA A 427 -14.37 16.18 -25.26
N ASP A 428 -15.45 15.43 -25.49
CA ASP A 428 -16.30 15.57 -26.66
C ASP A 428 -17.50 16.52 -26.48
N GLY A 429 -17.75 16.95 -25.24
CA GLY A 429 -18.78 17.94 -24.90
C GLY A 429 -20.20 17.36 -24.88
N ASP A 430 -20.36 16.04 -24.75
CA ASP A 430 -21.68 15.38 -24.69
C ASP A 430 -22.39 15.55 -23.33
N GLY A 431 -21.71 16.16 -22.35
CA GLY A 431 -22.22 16.41 -21.00
C GLY A 431 -22.01 15.25 -20.04
N ARG A 432 -21.24 14.23 -20.42
CA ARG A 432 -20.90 13.04 -19.63
C ARG A 432 -19.39 12.76 -19.77
N VAL A 433 -18.86 11.90 -18.90
CA VAL A 433 -17.47 11.46 -18.99
C VAL A 433 -17.48 9.96 -19.21
N SER A 434 -17.07 9.51 -20.39
CA SER A 434 -16.85 8.11 -20.71
C SER A 434 -15.58 7.58 -20.04
N LEU A 435 -15.43 6.25 -19.95
CA LEU A 435 -14.22 5.63 -19.42
C LEU A 435 -12.98 5.95 -20.26
N GLY A 436 -13.13 6.04 -21.59
CA GLY A 436 -12.04 6.43 -22.48
C GLY A 436 -11.59 7.88 -22.27
N GLU A 437 -12.53 8.80 -22.03
CA GLU A 437 -12.22 10.19 -21.67
C GLU A 437 -11.55 10.29 -20.30
N ALA A 438 -12.07 9.56 -19.31
CA ALA A 438 -11.47 9.52 -17.98
C ALA A 438 -10.04 9.00 -18.01
N TYR A 439 -9.79 7.95 -18.80
CA TYR A 439 -8.45 7.40 -19.01
C TYR A 439 -7.52 8.41 -19.69
N ASN A 440 -7.94 9.01 -20.81
CA ASN A 440 -7.12 10.00 -21.52
C ASN A 440 -6.84 11.24 -20.66
N PHE A 441 -7.81 11.67 -19.85
CA PHE A 441 -7.60 12.71 -18.85
C PHE A 441 -6.53 12.30 -17.85
N ALA A 442 -6.58 11.06 -17.34
CA ALA A 442 -5.61 10.54 -16.39
C ALA A 442 -4.20 10.50 -16.99
N VAL A 443 -4.03 9.94 -18.19
CA VAL A 443 -2.75 9.91 -18.90
C VAL A 443 -2.20 11.33 -19.13
N GLY A 444 -3.06 12.29 -19.48
CA GLY A 444 -2.64 13.67 -19.72
C GLY A 444 -2.19 14.44 -18.47
N HIS A 445 -2.51 13.93 -17.27
CA HIS A 445 -2.16 14.56 -15.99
C HIS A 445 -1.15 13.74 -15.17
N ASP A 446 -0.94 12.47 -15.52
CA ASP A 446 0.12 11.65 -14.94
C ASP A 446 1.48 12.31 -15.19
N SER A 447 2.18 12.58 -14.10
CA SER A 447 3.46 13.29 -14.11
C SER A 447 4.65 12.41 -13.77
N THR A 448 4.43 11.10 -13.73
CA THR A 448 5.43 10.10 -13.33
C THR A 448 6.02 9.35 -14.53
N ASP A 449 6.94 8.41 -14.28
CA ASP A 449 7.61 7.61 -15.31
C ASP A 449 6.90 6.28 -15.61
N GLU A 450 5.68 6.08 -15.10
CA GLU A 450 4.81 4.99 -15.49
C GLU A 450 4.06 5.30 -16.80
N THR A 451 3.71 4.26 -17.54
CA THR A 451 2.88 4.38 -18.75
C THR A 451 1.60 3.60 -18.53
N PRO A 452 0.47 4.28 -18.25
CA PRO A 452 -0.82 3.61 -18.17
C PRO A 452 -1.14 2.85 -19.46
N CYS A 453 -1.87 1.75 -19.34
CA CYS A 453 -2.33 0.98 -20.50
C CYS A 453 -3.86 0.89 -20.56
N PHE A 454 -4.40 0.76 -21.76
CA PHE A 454 -5.82 0.63 -22.02
C PHE A 454 -6.09 -0.49 -23.03
N GLU A 455 -7.06 -1.35 -22.71
CA GLU A 455 -7.59 -2.35 -23.63
C GLU A 455 -9.11 -2.27 -23.62
N ASP A 456 -9.72 -2.41 -24.79
CA ASP A 456 -11.14 -2.72 -24.82
C ASP A 456 -11.56 -3.74 -25.89
N ASN A 457 -12.48 -4.60 -25.46
CA ASN A 457 -13.27 -5.44 -26.35
C ASN A 457 -12.46 -6.46 -27.19
N ASP A 458 -11.52 -7.17 -26.55
CA ASP A 458 -10.75 -8.29 -27.13
C ASP A 458 -9.92 -7.86 -28.34
N ALA A 459 -9.35 -6.65 -28.29
CA ALA A 459 -8.44 -6.18 -29.33
C ALA A 459 -7.13 -6.98 -29.34
N ARG A 460 -6.78 -7.59 -28.19
CA ARG A 460 -5.52 -8.33 -27.96
C ARG A 460 -4.28 -7.51 -28.34
N SER A 461 -4.40 -6.20 -28.15
CA SER A 461 -3.36 -5.21 -28.24
C SER A 461 -3.76 -4.06 -27.34
N PHE A 462 -3.01 -3.77 -26.28
CA PHE A 462 -3.34 -2.64 -25.41
C PHE A 462 -2.59 -1.37 -25.84
N ALA A 463 -3.28 -0.23 -25.78
CA ALA A 463 -2.68 1.08 -25.97
C ALA A 463 -1.78 1.40 -24.76
N ARG A 464 -0.51 1.69 -25.00
CA ARG A 464 0.42 2.23 -23.99
C ARG A 464 0.39 3.76 -24.07
N GLY A 465 -0.09 4.42 -23.03
CA GLY A 465 -0.35 5.86 -23.01
C GLY A 465 -1.74 6.22 -23.54
N ALA A 466 -1.91 7.44 -24.08
CA ALA A 466 -3.21 7.96 -24.48
C ALA A 466 -3.82 7.14 -25.62
N ILE A 467 -5.14 6.90 -25.55
CA ILE A 467 -5.88 6.17 -26.58
C ILE A 467 -5.81 6.96 -27.89
N PRO A 468 -5.21 6.41 -28.97
CA PRO A 468 -5.14 7.11 -30.24
C PRO A 468 -6.52 7.25 -30.87
N ALA A 469 -6.82 8.43 -31.42
CA ALA A 469 -8.09 8.70 -32.08
C ALA A 469 -8.34 7.71 -33.23
N GLY A 470 -9.49 7.02 -33.20
CA GLY A 470 -9.91 6.09 -34.26
C GLY A 470 -9.26 4.70 -34.20
N THR A 471 -8.69 4.30 -33.06
CA THR A 471 -8.07 2.98 -32.85
C THR A 471 -8.79 2.16 -31.76
N GLU A 472 -8.05 1.56 -30.81
CA GLU A 472 -8.50 1.07 -29.50
C GLU A 472 -9.45 2.10 -28.83
N GLY A 473 -10.33 1.67 -27.94
CA GLY A 473 -11.16 2.55 -27.12
C GLY A 473 -12.57 2.80 -27.64
N ALA A 474 -13.01 2.14 -28.72
CA ALA A 474 -14.35 2.37 -29.28
C ALA A 474 -15.49 1.99 -28.33
N LEU A 475 -15.31 0.97 -27.50
CA LEU A 475 -16.22 0.60 -26.41
C LEU A 475 -16.01 1.52 -25.21
N GLY A 476 -14.77 1.80 -24.83
CA GLY A 476 -14.40 2.68 -23.72
C GLY A 476 -14.98 4.09 -23.81
N MET A 477 -14.94 4.69 -25.01
CA MET A 477 -15.49 6.01 -25.31
C MET A 477 -17.03 6.05 -25.26
N LYS A 478 -17.71 4.90 -25.15
CA LYS A 478 -19.17 4.79 -25.05
C LYS A 478 -19.64 4.12 -23.75
N THR A 479 -18.69 3.77 -22.89
CA THR A 479 -18.94 3.12 -21.61
C THR A 479 -18.86 4.16 -20.50
N TYR A 480 -19.83 4.12 -19.58
CA TYR A 480 -19.96 5.04 -18.46
C TYR A 480 -20.20 4.23 -17.18
N LEU A 481 -19.86 4.80 -16.02
CA LEU A 481 -20.02 4.13 -14.73
C LEU A 481 -21.47 3.86 -14.33
#